data_AF-A0A800ESL6-F1
#
_entry.id   AF-A0A800ESL6-F1
#
_cell.length_a   1.000
_cell.length_b   1.000
_cell.length_c   1.000
_cell.angle_alpha   90.00
_cell.angle_beta   90.00
_cell.angle_gamma   90.00
#
_symmetry.space_group_name_H-M   'P 1'
#
loop_
_entity.id
_entity.type
_entity.pdbx_description
1 polymer ?
#
loop_
_entity_poly.entity_id
_entity_poly.type
_entity_poly.pdbx_seq_one_letter_code
_entity_poly.pdbx_strand_id
1 'polypeptide(L)'
;MNFAEGIRLALQQIWTEKLKSFFSLLGVIVGVMFLIVVVSIVEGMDRYIREDLSSVMFGVNTVTLRRWADGPNFQGSGNRARQRRPLIRYEDWEAVRDQITVAASVGAESGTGGEVVGDNGSTVENVQISAITPEMMAIRDWSVERGRTFAPQEAERGTAVVVLGTETVDLLFDDLDPIGRRVRIRGFPYRVVGVLEEQGSLFGQSLDNQAIAPARSPIQAVTNPRG
;
A
#
# COMPACT_ATOMS: atom_id res chain seq x y z
N MET A 1 60.10 10.76 28.64
CA MET A 1 59.72 9.52 27.92
C MET A 1 59.21 9.94 26.55
N ASN A 2 59.91 9.59 25.49
CA ASN A 2 59.55 10.01 24.13
C ASN A 2 58.35 9.19 23.66
N PHE A 3 57.29 9.86 23.21
CA PHE A 3 56.04 9.22 22.75
C PHE A 3 56.28 8.17 21.64
N ALA A 4 57.25 8.43 20.77
CA ALA A 4 57.69 7.51 19.72
C ALA A 4 58.30 6.20 20.26
N GLU A 5 58.98 6.27 21.40
CA GLU A 5 59.61 5.12 22.05
C GLU A 5 58.56 4.25 22.75
N GLY A 6 57.51 4.87 23.30
CA GLY A 6 56.32 4.18 23.81
C GLY A 6 55.56 3.41 22.73
N ILE A 7 55.36 4.01 21.54
CA ILE A 7 54.72 3.35 20.40
C ILE A 7 55.55 2.15 19.91
N ARG A 8 56.88 2.31 19.83
CA ARG A 8 57.79 1.23 19.41
C ARG A 8 57.73 0.03 20.36
N LEU A 9 57.73 0.28 21.67
CA LEU A 9 57.60 -0.77 22.69
C LEU A 9 56.24 -1.48 22.62
N ALA A 10 55.14 -0.74 22.45
CA ALA A 10 53.81 -1.31 22.32
C ALA A 10 53.66 -2.21 21.08
N LEU A 11 54.20 -1.78 19.93
CA LEU A 11 54.23 -2.60 18.71
C LEU A 11 55.03 -3.89 18.92
N GLN A 12 56.21 -3.80 19.52
CA GLN A 12 57.04 -4.97 19.77
C GLN A 12 56.32 -6.00 20.65
N GLN A 13 55.56 -5.53 21.63
CA GLN A 13 54.78 -6.38 22.54
C GLN A 13 53.58 -7.07 21.85
N ILE A 14 52.91 -6.40 20.91
CA ILE A 14 51.86 -7.00 20.06
C ILE A 14 52.44 -8.14 19.21
N TRP A 15 53.66 -7.95 18.68
CA TRP A 15 54.33 -8.96 17.85
C TRP A 15 54.84 -10.17 18.64
N THR A 16 55.17 -10.00 19.93
CA THR A 16 55.54 -11.10 20.83
C THR A 16 54.31 -11.93 21.25
N GLU A 17 53.21 -11.27 21.61
CA GLU A 17 51.97 -11.91 22.10
C GLU A 17 50.89 -12.01 21.01
N LYS A 18 51.21 -12.72 19.92
CA LYS A 18 50.36 -12.77 18.70
C LYS A 18 48.96 -13.31 18.96
N LEU A 19 48.84 -14.39 19.74
CA LEU A 19 47.55 -15.02 20.04
C LEU A 19 46.64 -14.10 20.87
N LYS A 20 47.20 -13.49 21.92
CA LYS A 20 46.47 -12.59 22.80
C LYS A 20 45.98 -11.35 22.05
N SER A 21 46.86 -10.76 21.25
CA SER A 21 46.55 -9.58 20.42
C SER A 21 45.51 -9.92 19.35
N PHE A 22 45.59 -11.10 18.74
CA PHE A 22 44.61 -11.57 17.75
C PHE A 22 43.22 -11.74 18.36
N PHE A 23 43.07 -12.46 19.48
CA PHE A 23 41.77 -12.65 20.12
C PHE A 23 41.17 -11.34 20.64
N SER A 24 42.00 -10.44 21.18
CA SER A 24 41.52 -9.12 21.62
C SER A 24 41.03 -8.26 20.46
N LEU A 25 41.76 -8.26 19.33
CA LEU A 25 41.36 -7.52 18.14
C LEU A 25 40.08 -8.12 17.52
N LEU A 26 40.02 -9.45 17.43
CA LEU A 26 38.86 -10.17 16.89
C LEU A 26 37.60 -9.86 17.70
N GLY A 27 37.68 -9.84 19.03
CA GLY A 27 36.55 -9.49 19.90
C GLY A 27 36.02 -8.09 19.66
N VAL A 28 36.91 -7.10 19.50
CA VAL A 28 36.53 -5.71 19.18
C VAL A 28 35.91 -5.61 17.80
N ILE A 29 36.49 -6.27 16.79
CA ILE A 29 35.95 -6.26 15.42
C ILE A 29 34.55 -6.87 15.39
N VAL A 30 34.35 -8.05 15.99
CA VAL A 30 33.05 -8.71 16.02
C VAL A 30 32.03 -7.87 16.78
N GLY A 31 32.42 -7.26 17.91
CA GLY A 31 31.55 -6.38 18.69
C GLY A 31 31.08 -5.15 17.91
N VAL A 32 32.01 -4.46 17.23
CA VAL A 32 31.68 -3.28 16.42
C VAL A 32 30.88 -3.66 15.18
N MET A 33 31.22 -4.76 14.50
CA MET A 33 30.44 -5.22 13.35
C MET A 33 29.01 -5.59 13.74
N PHE A 34 28.82 -6.30 14.86
CA PHE A 34 27.49 -6.63 15.36
C PHE A 34 26.68 -5.35 15.65
N LEU A 35 27.29 -4.36 16.29
CA LEU A 35 26.64 -3.08 16.56
C LEU A 35 26.21 -2.37 15.27
N ILE A 36 27.10 -2.27 14.28
CA ILE A 36 26.80 -1.62 12.99
C ILE A 36 25.65 -2.36 12.28
N VAL A 37 25.68 -3.69 12.26
CA VAL A 37 24.63 -4.50 11.62
C VAL A 37 23.28 -4.28 12.30
N VAL A 38 23.22 -4.36 13.63
CA VAL A 38 21.96 -4.18 14.38
C VAL A 38 21.40 -2.77 14.18
N VAL A 39 22.23 -1.74 14.27
CA VAL A 39 21.79 -0.35 14.06
C VAL A 39 21.27 -0.17 12.64
N SER A 40 21.99 -0.68 11.64
CA SER A 40 21.57 -0.58 10.22
C SER A 40 20.24 -1.29 9.96
N ILE A 41 20.02 -2.46 10.58
CA ILE A 41 18.75 -3.19 10.47
C ILE A 41 17.62 -2.40 11.13
N VAL A 42 17.83 -1.88 12.34
CA VAL A 42 16.81 -1.12 13.07
C VAL A 42 16.43 0.15 12.33
N GLU A 43 17.41 0.92 11.85
CA GLU A 43 17.17 2.14 11.07
C GLU A 43 16.53 1.83 9.70
N GLY A 44 16.97 0.76 9.04
CA GLY A 44 16.37 0.29 7.79
C GLY A 44 14.90 -0.11 7.97
N MET A 45 14.59 -0.82 9.06
CA MET A 45 13.21 -1.19 9.40
C MET A 45 12.36 0.04 9.75
N ASP A 46 12.87 1.00 10.54
CA ASP A 46 12.13 2.22 10.86
C ASP A 46 11.80 3.03 9.59
N ARG A 47 12.77 3.15 8.66
CA ARG A 47 12.53 3.78 7.35
C ARG A 47 11.48 3.02 6.54
N TYR A 48 11.63 1.71 6.39
CA TYR A 48 10.67 0.86 5.67
C TYR A 48 9.24 0.98 6.24
N ILE A 49 9.09 0.98 7.57
CA ILE A 49 7.78 1.12 8.22
C ILE A 49 7.19 2.52 7.97
N ARG A 50 8.00 3.57 8.00
CA ARG A 50 7.53 4.94 7.79
C ARG A 50 7.23 5.24 6.34
N GLU A 51 8.08 4.83 5.41
CA GLU A 51 7.97 5.20 4.00
C GLU A 51 7.04 4.27 3.24
N ASP A 52 7.12 2.96 3.43
CA ASP A 52 6.37 1.99 2.62
C ASP A 52 5.08 1.55 3.30
N LEU A 53 5.09 1.27 4.61
CA LEU A 53 3.85 0.84 5.28
C LEU A 53 2.89 2.00 5.55
N SER A 54 3.40 3.17 5.95
CA SER A 54 2.52 4.28 6.38
C SER A 54 1.83 4.99 5.22
N SER A 55 2.55 5.18 4.10
CA SER A 55 2.00 5.77 2.87
C SER A 55 0.92 4.87 2.27
N VAL A 56 1.23 3.58 2.10
CA VAL A 56 0.37 2.61 1.43
C VAL A 56 -0.86 2.23 2.27
N MET A 57 -0.71 1.94 3.57
CA MET A 57 -1.84 1.42 4.36
C MET A 57 -2.76 2.49 4.92
N PHE A 58 -2.24 3.66 5.28
CA PHE A 58 -3.03 4.65 6.02
C PHE A 58 -3.02 6.02 5.36
N GLY A 59 -2.00 6.39 4.59
CA GLY A 59 -1.74 7.78 4.25
C GLY A 59 -1.27 8.55 5.48
N VAL A 60 -0.37 9.51 5.29
CA VAL A 60 0.19 10.30 6.39
C VAL A 60 -0.93 11.14 7.01
N ASN A 61 -1.20 10.94 8.30
CA ASN A 61 -2.21 11.71 9.07
C ASN A 61 -3.68 11.50 8.63
N THR A 62 -4.07 10.27 8.29
CA THR A 62 -5.45 9.97 7.88
C THR A 62 -6.33 9.53 9.04
N VAL A 63 -7.57 10.02 9.06
CA VAL A 63 -8.63 9.52 9.94
C VAL A 63 -9.61 8.68 9.11
N THR A 64 -9.65 7.38 9.41
CA THR A 64 -10.46 6.43 8.66
C THR A 64 -11.77 6.14 9.37
N LEU A 65 -12.89 6.49 8.73
CA LEU A 65 -14.24 6.17 9.20
C LEU A 65 -14.71 4.87 8.55
N ARG A 66 -14.83 3.80 9.34
CA ARG A 66 -15.33 2.50 8.88
C ARG A 66 -16.51 2.03 9.72
N ARG A 67 -17.43 1.33 9.05
CA ARG A 67 -18.60 0.70 9.70
C ARG A 67 -18.19 -0.34 10.74
N TRP A 68 -17.14 -1.10 10.42
CA TRP A 68 -16.52 -2.10 11.28
C TRP A 68 -15.17 -1.56 11.79
N ALA A 69 -14.89 -1.78 13.08
CA ALA A 69 -13.58 -1.47 13.64
C ALA A 69 -12.61 -2.61 13.29
N ASP A 70 -11.37 -2.25 12.94
CA ASP A 70 -10.29 -3.22 12.77
C ASP A 70 -10.00 -3.91 14.10
N GLY A 71 -10.13 -5.24 14.11
CA GLY A 71 -9.87 -6.06 15.29
C GLY A 71 -10.33 -7.50 15.04
N PRO A 72 -9.68 -8.50 15.68
CA PRO A 72 -10.12 -9.87 15.58
C PRO A 72 -11.61 -9.94 15.94
N ASN A 73 -12.39 -10.66 15.14
CA ASN A 73 -13.81 -10.89 15.38
C ASN A 73 -14.03 -11.38 16.82
N PHE A 74 -14.26 -10.46 17.75
CA PHE A 74 -14.73 -10.77 19.09
C PHE A 74 -16.15 -11.29 18.92
N GLN A 75 -16.25 -12.60 18.70
CA GLN A 75 -17.46 -13.39 18.72
C GLN A 75 -18.07 -13.25 20.12
N GLY A 76 -18.88 -12.21 20.29
CA GLY A 76 -19.51 -11.85 21.55
C GLY A 76 -20.80 -11.05 21.31
N SER A 77 -21.62 -10.98 22.36
CA SER A 77 -23.00 -10.46 22.43
C SER A 77 -23.30 -9.11 21.72
N GLY A 78 -22.28 -8.33 21.33
CA GLY A 78 -22.42 -7.08 20.56
C GLY A 78 -22.64 -7.23 19.05
N ASN A 79 -22.64 -8.46 18.50
CA ASN A 79 -22.69 -8.70 17.05
C ASN A 79 -24.00 -8.22 16.40
N ARG A 80 -25.16 -8.38 17.08
CA ARG A 80 -26.46 -7.93 16.56
C ARG A 80 -26.60 -6.41 16.45
N ALA A 81 -26.05 -5.65 17.40
CA ALA A 81 -26.05 -4.18 17.34
C ALA A 81 -25.07 -3.66 16.27
N ARG A 82 -23.93 -4.32 16.08
CA ARG A 82 -22.96 -4.00 15.01
C ARG A 82 -23.51 -4.30 13.61
N GLN A 83 -24.22 -5.41 13.42
CA GLN A 83 -24.86 -5.76 12.15
C GLN A 83 -25.99 -4.80 11.77
N ARG A 84 -26.68 -4.20 12.76
CA ARG A 84 -27.72 -3.18 12.56
C ARG A 84 -27.19 -1.78 12.25
N ARG A 85 -25.86 -1.55 12.29
CA ARG A 85 -25.30 -0.24 11.90
C ARG A 85 -25.65 0.06 10.44
N PRO A 86 -26.11 1.27 10.11
CA PRO A 86 -26.39 1.64 8.73
C PRO A 86 -25.13 1.49 7.86
N LEU A 87 -25.33 1.22 6.57
CA LEU A 87 -24.24 1.33 5.60
C LEU A 87 -23.86 2.81 5.48
N ILE A 88 -22.55 3.07 5.47
CA ILE A 88 -22.02 4.39 5.13
C ILE A 88 -22.24 4.56 3.63
N ARG A 89 -23.05 5.55 3.25
CA ARG A 89 -23.35 5.88 1.86
C ARG A 89 -22.40 6.98 1.39
N TYR A 90 -22.23 7.09 0.08
CA TYR A 90 -21.47 8.20 -0.50
C TYR A 90 -22.11 9.56 -0.21
N GLU A 91 -23.42 9.61 -0.01
CA GLU A 91 -24.14 10.82 0.45
C GLU A 91 -23.68 11.27 1.84
N ASP A 92 -23.33 10.33 2.73
CA ASP A 92 -22.79 10.67 4.05
C ASP A 92 -21.39 11.29 3.93
N TRP A 93 -20.59 10.84 2.96
CA TRP A 93 -19.29 11.45 2.66
C TRP A 93 -19.43 12.89 2.13
N GLU A 94 -20.39 13.16 1.24
CA GLU A 94 -20.65 14.51 0.74
C GLU A 94 -21.01 15.46 1.89
N ALA A 95 -21.91 15.02 2.78
CA ALA A 95 -22.30 15.80 3.95
C ALA A 95 -21.12 16.08 4.91
N VAL A 96 -20.23 15.10 5.10
CA VAL A 96 -19.03 15.27 5.94
C VAL A 96 -18.03 16.21 5.27
N ARG A 97 -17.78 16.05 3.97
CA ARG A 97 -16.88 16.91 3.20
C ARG A 97 -17.31 18.38 3.30
N ASP A 98 -18.60 18.66 3.18
CA ASP A 98 -19.15 20.01 3.19
C ASP A 98 -19.11 20.67 4.59
N GLN A 99 -18.98 19.89 5.67
CA GLN A 99 -18.90 20.37 7.05
C GLN A 99 -17.47 20.51 7.58
N ILE A 100 -16.48 19.94 6.89
CA ILE A 100 -15.07 20.01 7.30
C ILE A 100 -14.53 21.41 6.98
N THR A 101 -14.15 22.12 8.04
CA THR A 101 -13.59 23.48 7.99
C THR A 101 -12.06 23.50 7.98
N VAL A 102 -11.43 22.33 8.17
CA VAL A 102 -9.97 22.16 8.12
C VAL A 102 -9.55 21.85 6.69
N ALA A 103 -8.39 22.34 6.27
CA ALA A 103 -7.79 21.97 4.98
C ALA A 103 -7.32 20.50 5.01
N ALA A 104 -8.27 19.58 4.81
CA ALA A 104 -8.02 18.14 4.73
C ALA A 104 -8.64 17.59 3.43
N SER A 105 -7.93 16.69 2.77
CA SER A 105 -8.47 15.91 1.66
C SER A 105 -9.40 14.84 2.23
N VAL A 106 -10.64 14.79 1.75
CA VAL A 106 -11.67 13.88 2.24
C VAL A 106 -12.09 12.99 1.08
N GLY A 107 -11.79 11.70 1.17
CA GLY A 107 -12.17 10.72 0.16
C GLY A 107 -13.12 9.67 0.71
N ALA A 108 -13.87 9.02 -0.18
CA ALA A 108 -14.61 7.81 0.13
C ALA A 108 -14.04 6.62 -0.65
N GLU A 109 -13.99 5.47 0.01
CA GLU A 109 -13.53 4.21 -0.57
C GLU A 109 -14.46 3.07 -0.15
N SER A 110 -14.75 2.17 -1.10
CA SER A 110 -15.47 0.94 -0.86
C SER A 110 -14.84 -0.18 -1.67
N GLY A 111 -14.34 -1.22 -0.98
CA GLY A 111 -13.60 -2.31 -1.61
C GLY A 111 -14.30 -3.66 -1.51
N THR A 112 -14.02 -4.54 -2.48
CA THR A 112 -14.39 -5.96 -2.45
C THR A 112 -13.34 -6.77 -3.20
N GLY A 113 -13.14 -8.04 -2.84
CA GLY A 113 -12.36 -8.96 -3.66
C GLY A 113 -13.19 -9.51 -4.82
N GLY A 114 -12.56 -9.83 -5.94
CA GLY A 114 -13.26 -10.47 -7.05
C GLY A 114 -12.36 -10.87 -8.21
N GLU A 115 -13.01 -11.19 -9.33
CA GLU A 115 -12.32 -11.48 -10.58
C GLU A 115 -12.39 -10.29 -11.55
N VAL A 116 -11.37 -10.19 -12.39
CA VAL A 116 -11.33 -9.28 -13.54
C VAL A 116 -11.07 -10.12 -14.79
N VAL A 117 -11.89 -9.92 -15.82
CA VAL A 117 -11.84 -10.68 -17.07
C VAL A 117 -11.46 -9.76 -18.22
N GLY A 118 -10.39 -10.07 -18.94
CA GLY A 118 -9.93 -9.33 -20.11
C GLY A 118 -10.79 -9.60 -21.35
N ASP A 119 -10.72 -8.71 -22.34
CA ASP A 119 -11.38 -8.90 -23.64
C ASP A 119 -10.86 -10.14 -24.42
N ASN A 120 -9.66 -10.62 -24.09
CA ASN A 120 -9.06 -11.85 -24.62
C ASN A 120 -9.57 -13.13 -23.93
N GLY A 121 -10.40 -13.02 -22.89
CA GLY A 121 -10.87 -14.15 -22.10
C GLY A 121 -9.94 -14.58 -20.95
N SER A 122 -8.80 -13.90 -20.76
CA SER A 122 -7.96 -14.10 -19.58
C SER A 122 -8.69 -13.63 -18.33
N THR A 123 -8.60 -14.39 -17.24
CA THR A 123 -9.24 -14.07 -15.97
C THR A 123 -8.21 -14.04 -14.87
N VAL A 124 -8.23 -12.97 -14.08
CA VAL A 124 -7.43 -12.82 -12.86
C VAL A 124 -8.36 -12.90 -11.67
N GLU A 125 -8.09 -13.82 -10.75
CA GLU A 125 -8.83 -13.98 -9.51
C GLU A 125 -8.17 -13.20 -8.36
N ASN A 126 -8.92 -13.05 -7.26
CA ASN A 126 -8.47 -12.38 -6.04
C ASN A 126 -7.97 -10.94 -6.25
N VAL A 127 -8.48 -10.25 -7.27
CA VAL A 127 -8.20 -8.84 -7.50
C VAL A 127 -8.92 -8.02 -6.44
N GLN A 128 -8.18 -7.10 -5.80
CA GLN A 128 -8.76 -6.13 -4.89
C GLN A 128 -9.45 -5.03 -5.71
N ILE A 129 -10.78 -5.02 -5.71
CA ILE A 129 -11.57 -4.06 -6.47
C ILE A 129 -12.00 -2.93 -5.54
N SER A 130 -11.52 -1.71 -5.79
CA SER A 130 -11.81 -0.52 -4.98
C SER A 130 -12.59 0.51 -5.80
N ALA A 131 -13.74 0.91 -5.26
CA ALA A 131 -14.54 2.03 -5.74
C ALA A 131 -14.19 3.27 -4.91
N ILE A 132 -13.61 4.29 -5.53
CA ILE A 132 -13.05 5.44 -4.80
C ILE A 132 -13.44 6.79 -5.40
N THR A 133 -13.39 7.85 -4.59
CA THR A 133 -13.44 9.22 -5.10
C THR A 133 -12.06 9.66 -5.62
N PRO A 134 -11.98 10.64 -6.54
CA PRO A 134 -10.70 11.08 -7.13
C PRO A 134 -9.65 11.49 -6.09
N GLU A 135 -10.09 12.10 -4.98
CA GLU A 135 -9.23 12.56 -3.89
C GLU A 135 -8.52 11.41 -3.19
N MET A 136 -9.12 10.20 -3.19
CA MET A 136 -8.55 9.03 -2.54
C MET A 136 -7.23 8.60 -3.18
N MET A 137 -7.04 8.81 -4.48
CA MET A 137 -5.76 8.48 -5.14
C MET A 137 -4.62 9.32 -4.57
N ALA A 138 -4.86 10.59 -4.25
CA ALA A 138 -3.87 11.44 -3.60
C ALA A 138 -3.70 11.10 -2.10
N ILE A 139 -4.79 10.73 -1.40
CA ILE A 139 -4.74 10.35 0.03
C ILE A 139 -3.95 9.06 0.24
N ARG A 140 -4.08 8.10 -0.69
CA ARG A 140 -3.40 6.79 -0.69
C ARG A 140 -2.03 6.79 -1.38
N ASP A 141 -1.61 7.95 -1.90
CA ASP A 141 -0.38 8.12 -2.69
C ASP A 141 -0.26 7.12 -3.87
N TRP A 142 -1.38 6.88 -4.55
CA TRP A 142 -1.45 6.01 -5.72
C TRP A 142 -1.05 6.76 -6.99
N SER A 143 0.21 6.57 -7.38
CA SER A 143 0.77 7.11 -8.61
C SER A 143 0.47 6.23 -9.82
N VAL A 144 0.28 6.86 -10.98
CA VAL A 144 -0.04 6.19 -12.25
C VAL A 144 1.22 6.20 -13.11
N GLU A 145 1.76 5.02 -13.41
CA GLU A 145 2.94 4.85 -14.27
C GLU A 145 2.60 5.09 -15.75
N ARG A 146 1.48 4.49 -16.22
CA ARG A 146 1.05 4.53 -17.61
C ARG A 146 -0.37 5.07 -17.75
N GLY A 147 -0.60 5.91 -18.75
CA GLY A 147 -1.93 6.46 -19.03
C GLY A 147 -2.27 7.63 -18.12
N ARG A 148 -3.44 7.60 -17.47
CA ARG A 148 -3.91 8.66 -16.57
C ARG A 148 -4.84 8.15 -15.48
N THR A 149 -4.99 8.95 -14.44
CA THR A 149 -6.12 8.86 -13.51
C THR A 149 -7.46 9.17 -14.21
N PHE A 150 -8.57 8.72 -13.61
CA PHE A 150 -9.92 9.11 -14.03
C PHE A 150 -10.18 10.59 -13.68
N ALA A 151 -10.83 11.31 -14.59
CA ALA A 151 -11.10 12.73 -14.40
C ALA A 151 -12.24 12.95 -13.39
N PRO A 152 -12.30 14.08 -12.67
CA PRO A 152 -13.40 14.39 -11.75
C PRO A 152 -14.78 14.28 -12.40
N GLN A 153 -14.92 14.73 -13.65
CA GLN A 153 -16.18 14.63 -14.40
C GLN A 153 -16.54 13.19 -14.75
N GLU A 154 -15.54 12.33 -14.98
CA GLU A 154 -15.77 10.89 -15.19
C GLU A 154 -16.25 10.22 -13.91
N ALA A 155 -15.69 10.63 -12.75
CA ALA A 155 -16.08 10.14 -11.44
C ALA A 155 -17.49 10.60 -11.03
N GLU A 156 -17.83 11.87 -11.26
CA GLU A 156 -19.17 12.41 -10.97
C GLU A 156 -20.28 11.72 -11.78
N ARG A 157 -19.99 11.45 -13.07
CA ARG A 157 -20.91 10.77 -13.99
C ARG A 157 -20.98 9.25 -13.79
N GLY A 158 -20.10 8.68 -12.97
CA GLY A 158 -20.02 7.23 -12.79
C GLY A 158 -19.58 6.50 -14.06
N THR A 159 -18.70 7.10 -14.84
CA THR A 159 -18.19 6.52 -16.09
C THR A 159 -17.48 5.20 -15.79
N ALA A 160 -17.71 4.17 -16.60
CA ALA A 160 -17.07 2.86 -16.45
C ALA A 160 -15.62 2.88 -16.97
N VAL A 161 -14.75 3.57 -16.24
CA VAL A 161 -13.29 3.57 -16.43
C VAL A 161 -12.60 2.90 -15.25
N VAL A 162 -11.44 2.29 -15.48
CA VAL A 162 -10.67 1.61 -14.45
C VAL A 162 -9.18 1.91 -14.58
N VAL A 163 -8.50 2.03 -13.44
CA VAL A 163 -7.05 2.03 -13.31
C VAL A 163 -6.65 0.68 -12.69
N LEU A 164 -5.72 -0.04 -13.32
CA LEU A 164 -5.31 -1.37 -12.88
C LEU A 164 -3.91 -1.33 -12.23
N GLY A 165 -3.64 -2.23 -11.30
CA GLY A 165 -2.27 -2.47 -10.82
C GLY A 165 -1.44 -3.26 -11.82
N THR A 166 -0.11 -3.23 -11.66
CA THR A 166 0.85 -3.83 -12.58
C THR A 166 0.64 -5.33 -12.75
N GLU A 167 0.52 -6.08 -11.65
CA GLU A 167 0.30 -7.53 -11.69
C GLU A 167 -1.01 -7.90 -12.40
N THR A 168 -2.10 -7.16 -12.15
CA THR A 168 -3.37 -7.41 -12.85
C THR A 168 -3.25 -7.15 -14.35
N VAL A 169 -2.46 -6.15 -14.77
CA VAL A 169 -2.21 -5.86 -16.18
C VAL A 169 -1.41 -6.98 -16.83
N ASP A 170 -0.32 -7.39 -16.21
CA ASP A 170 0.59 -8.40 -16.77
C ASP A 170 -0.14 -9.73 -16.95
N LEU A 171 -0.97 -10.13 -15.97
CA LEU A 171 -1.76 -11.35 -16.07
C LEU A 171 -2.93 -11.27 -17.08
N LEU A 172 -3.47 -10.08 -17.34
CA LEU A 172 -4.59 -9.90 -18.28
C LEU A 172 -4.14 -9.70 -19.71
N PHE A 173 -3.03 -9.00 -19.91
CA PHE A 173 -2.64 -8.47 -21.21
C PHE A 173 -1.24 -8.91 -21.66
N ASP A 174 -0.49 -9.65 -20.83
CA ASP A 174 0.91 -10.00 -21.07
C ASP A 174 1.69 -8.72 -21.46
N ASP A 175 2.31 -8.68 -22.64
CA ASP A 175 3.06 -7.53 -23.17
C ASP A 175 2.23 -6.54 -24.00
N LEU A 176 0.90 -6.68 -24.02
CA LEU A 176 0.04 -5.83 -24.84
C LEU A 176 -0.31 -4.52 -24.13
N ASP A 177 -0.42 -3.43 -24.89
CA ASP A 177 -0.83 -2.13 -24.35
C ASP A 177 -2.24 -2.22 -23.72
N PRO A 178 -2.36 -2.05 -22.38
CA PRO A 178 -3.64 -2.17 -21.69
C PRO A 178 -4.52 -0.93 -21.88
N ILE A 179 -3.95 0.22 -22.24
CA ILE A 179 -4.68 1.49 -22.26
C ILE A 179 -5.74 1.48 -23.38
N GLY A 180 -6.97 1.84 -23.03
CA GLY A 180 -8.10 1.86 -23.95
C GLY A 180 -8.77 0.50 -24.18
N ARG A 181 -8.18 -0.60 -23.71
CA ARG A 181 -8.83 -1.92 -23.75
C ARG A 181 -10.00 -2.01 -22.78
N ARG A 182 -10.85 -3.01 -22.97
CA ARG A 182 -11.93 -3.29 -22.04
C ARG A 182 -11.62 -4.50 -21.18
N VAL A 183 -12.08 -4.41 -19.95
CA VAL A 183 -12.11 -5.50 -18.97
C VAL A 183 -13.52 -5.59 -18.39
N ARG A 184 -13.89 -6.75 -17.89
CA ARG A 184 -15.13 -6.95 -17.14
C ARG A 184 -14.79 -7.17 -15.68
N ILE A 185 -15.43 -6.39 -14.82
CA ILE A 185 -15.29 -6.50 -13.37
C ILE A 185 -16.67 -6.82 -12.83
N ARG A 186 -16.84 -8.00 -12.22
CA ARG A 186 -18.15 -8.49 -11.75
C ARG A 186 -19.26 -8.40 -12.84
N GLY A 187 -18.88 -8.66 -14.10
CA GLY A 187 -19.79 -8.62 -15.25
C GLY A 187 -20.01 -7.23 -15.87
N PHE A 188 -19.55 -6.15 -15.24
CA PHE A 188 -19.66 -4.79 -15.79
C PHE A 188 -18.46 -4.46 -16.68
N PRO A 189 -18.66 -3.92 -17.90
CA PRO A 189 -17.56 -3.53 -18.78
C PRO A 189 -16.94 -2.21 -18.33
N TYR A 190 -15.61 -2.19 -18.22
CA TYR A 190 -14.79 -1.01 -17.93
C TYR A 190 -13.76 -0.80 -19.03
N ARG A 191 -13.42 0.47 -19.28
CA ARG A 191 -12.29 0.84 -20.13
C ARG A 191 -11.08 1.15 -19.27
N VAL A 192 -9.94 0.53 -19.55
CA VAL A 192 -8.68 0.80 -18.86
C VAL A 192 -8.17 2.17 -19.29
N VAL A 193 -7.89 3.05 -18.32
CA VAL A 193 -7.39 4.42 -18.57
C VAL A 193 -6.00 4.67 -18.00
N GLY A 194 -5.55 3.82 -17.07
CA GLY A 194 -4.23 3.91 -16.49
C GLY A 194 -3.78 2.62 -15.83
N VAL A 195 -2.47 2.58 -15.53
CA VAL A 195 -1.81 1.52 -14.78
C VAL A 195 -1.05 2.17 -13.63
N LEU A 196 -1.19 1.63 -12.43
CA LEU A 196 -0.48 2.14 -11.25
C LEU A 196 1.00 1.81 -11.30
N GLU A 197 1.79 2.59 -10.57
CA GLU A 197 3.17 2.21 -10.24
C GLU A 197 3.18 0.96 -9.35
N GLU A 198 4.21 0.13 -9.52
CA GLU A 198 4.42 -1.09 -8.72
C GLU A 198 4.64 -0.73 -7.24
N GLN A 199 3.76 -1.22 -6.38
CA GLN A 199 3.81 -1.06 -4.92
C GLN A 199 4.44 -2.29 -4.24
N GLY A 200 4.53 -3.40 -4.96
CA GLY A 200 5.14 -4.64 -4.51
C GLY A 200 4.20 -5.47 -3.64
N SER A 201 4.78 -6.22 -2.70
CA SER A 201 4.03 -7.12 -1.82
C SER A 201 4.30 -6.85 -0.35
N LEU A 202 3.23 -6.92 0.45
CA LEU A 202 3.29 -6.81 1.90
C LEU A 202 2.74 -8.08 2.53
N PHE A 203 3.50 -8.70 3.43
CA PHE A 203 3.11 -9.92 4.14
C PHE A 203 2.66 -11.07 3.23
N GLY A 204 3.24 -11.17 2.03
CA GLY A 204 2.88 -12.19 1.03
C GLY A 204 1.56 -11.92 0.30
N GLN A 205 0.94 -10.75 0.50
CA GLN A 205 -0.16 -10.27 -0.33
C GLN A 205 0.39 -9.22 -1.29
N SER A 206 0.07 -9.38 -2.57
CA SER A 206 0.40 -8.39 -3.58
C SER A 206 -0.49 -7.16 -3.42
N LEU A 207 0.13 -5.99 -3.44
CA LEU A 207 -0.56 -4.70 -3.55
C LEU A 207 -0.85 -4.33 -5.00
N ASP A 208 -0.21 -5.03 -5.93
CA ASP A 208 -0.30 -4.78 -7.37
C ASP A 208 -1.48 -5.51 -8.02
N ASN A 209 -2.08 -6.48 -7.32
CA ASN A 209 -3.30 -7.16 -7.79
C ASN A 209 -4.57 -6.38 -7.44
N GLN A 210 -4.73 -5.19 -8.01
CA GLN A 210 -5.85 -4.30 -7.73
C GLN A 210 -6.48 -3.64 -8.95
N ALA A 211 -7.77 -3.32 -8.82
CA ALA A 211 -8.56 -2.60 -9.82
C ALA A 211 -9.32 -1.44 -9.16
N ILE A 212 -9.00 -0.22 -9.59
CA ILE A 212 -9.56 1.01 -9.05
C ILE A 212 -10.56 1.59 -10.03
N ALA A 213 -11.80 1.76 -9.59
CA ALA A 213 -12.86 2.38 -10.36
C ALA A 213 -13.47 3.58 -9.60
N PRO A 214 -14.15 4.51 -10.30
CA PRO A 214 -14.82 5.60 -9.63
C PRO A 214 -15.93 5.13 -8.68
N ALA A 215 -16.10 5.84 -7.56
CA ALA A 215 -17.08 5.57 -6.51
C ALA A 215 -18.52 5.40 -7.00
N ARG A 216 -18.92 6.17 -8.02
CA ARG A 216 -20.26 6.17 -8.62
C ARG A 216 -20.40 5.27 -9.85
N SER A 217 -19.35 4.52 -10.20
CA SER A 217 -19.36 3.60 -11.33
C SER A 217 -20.22 2.35 -11.03
N PRO A 218 -20.53 1.51 -12.04
CA PRO A 218 -21.40 0.33 -11.85
C PRO A 218 -20.98 -0.62 -10.72
N ILE A 219 -19.69 -0.64 -10.34
CA ILE A 219 -19.17 -1.49 -9.26
C ILE A 219 -19.72 -1.09 -7.89
N GLN A 220 -20.24 0.13 -7.74
CA GLN A 220 -20.95 0.58 -6.55
C GLN A 220 -22.09 -0.36 -6.17
N ALA A 221 -22.78 -0.96 -7.15
CA ALA A 221 -23.87 -1.91 -6.89
C ALA A 221 -23.40 -3.16 -6.12
N VAL A 222 -22.11 -3.50 -6.22
CA VAL A 222 -21.49 -4.66 -5.57
C VAL A 222 -20.80 -4.25 -4.27
N THR A 223 -20.07 -3.13 -4.27
CA THR A 223 -19.27 -2.68 -3.12
C THR A 223 -20.09 -1.95 -2.06
N ASN A 224 -21.11 -1.19 -2.48
CA ASN A 224 -22.04 -0.46 -1.61
C ASN A 224 -23.48 -0.58 -2.13
N PRO A 225 -24.11 -1.77 -2.00
CA PRO A 225 -25.44 -2.01 -2.55
C PRO A 225 -26.48 -1.08 -1.92
N ARG A 226 -27.30 -0.46 -2.77
CA ARG A 226 -28.56 0.16 -2.33
C ARG A 226 -29.50 -1.00 -2.04
N GLY A 227 -29.64 -1.34 -0.75
CA GLY A 227 -30.44 -2.48 -0.29
C GLY A 227 -31.89 -2.47 -0.75
#